data_AF-A0AAN9FGX3-F1
#
_entry.id   AF-A0AAN9FGX3-F1
#
_cell.length_a   1.000
_cell.length_b   1.000
_cell.length_c   1.000
_cell.angle_alpha   90.00
_cell.angle_beta   90.00
_cell.angle_gamma   90.00
#
_symmetry.space_group_name_H-M   'P 1'
#
loop_
_entity.id
_entity.type
_entity.pdbx_description
1 polymer ?
#
loop_
_entity_poly.entity_id
_entity_poly.type
_entity_poly.pdbx_seq_one_letter_code
_entity_poly.pdbx_strand_id
1 'polypeptide(L)'
;MGSRVGDSYNGDWAATVSNLFNLPESIEKFMFHPRGHDNHDNRGGVSSIPVDILDTPKEYIFFMDVPGLSKSEIQVTVEDENTLVIRSNGKRKRQDGEDDGCKYHRLERRAPQKLQRKFRLPENANVSAITAKCENGVLTVVVEKNPPPPKSKTVEVAIA
;
A
#
# COMPACT_ATOMS: atom_id res chain seq x y z
N MET A 1 12.14 9.72 41.89
CA MET A 1 11.43 10.59 40.94
C MET A 1 11.96 10.30 39.54
N GLY A 2 11.22 9.93 38.51
CA GLY A 2 9.81 9.57 38.33
C GLY A 2 9.74 8.84 36.98
N SER A 3 9.09 7.69 36.94
CA SER A 3 8.81 6.91 35.73
C SER A 3 7.86 7.69 34.83
N ARG A 4 8.27 7.95 33.58
CA ARG A 4 7.38 8.52 32.57
C ARG A 4 6.76 7.38 31.78
N VAL A 5 5.56 7.00 32.22
CA VAL A 5 4.63 6.12 31.51
C VAL A 5 4.28 6.81 30.20
N GLY A 6 4.69 6.22 29.09
CA GLY A 6 4.19 6.58 27.77
C GLY A 6 2.97 5.74 27.52
N ASP A 7 1.78 6.31 27.75
CA ASP A 7 0.51 5.68 27.44
C ASP A 7 0.44 5.38 25.94
N SER A 8 0.61 4.11 25.60
CA SER A 8 0.29 3.56 24.29
C SER A 8 -1.23 3.53 24.15
N TYR A 9 -1.79 4.47 23.40
CA TYR A 9 -3.16 4.38 22.92
C TYR A 9 -3.27 3.24 21.89
N ASN A 10 -3.39 2.01 22.38
CA ASN A 10 -3.91 0.86 21.63
C ASN A 10 -5.44 0.94 21.65
N GLY A 11 -5.99 1.96 20.98
CA GLY A 11 -7.38 1.93 20.55
C GLY A 11 -7.43 1.19 19.23
N ASP A 12 -8.29 0.18 19.10
CA ASP A 12 -8.48 -0.54 17.85
C ASP A 12 -9.05 0.41 16.77
N TRP A 13 -8.14 1.03 16.02
CA TRP A 13 -8.46 1.99 14.97
C TRP A 13 -9.20 1.35 13.80
N ALA A 14 -9.07 0.03 13.61
CA ALA A 14 -9.74 -0.70 12.55
C ALA A 14 -11.25 -0.68 12.77
N ALA A 15 -11.71 -1.09 13.97
CA ALA A 15 -13.13 -1.11 14.32
C ALA A 15 -13.80 0.28 14.29
N THR A 16 -13.04 1.36 14.51
CA THR A 16 -13.56 2.74 14.50
C THR A 16 -13.72 3.32 13.10
N VAL A 17 -12.93 2.91 12.10
CA VAL A 17 -13.13 3.27 10.68
C VAL A 17 -14.14 2.37 9.97
N SER A 18 -14.33 1.12 10.41
CA SER A 18 -15.35 0.20 9.89
C SER A 18 -16.74 0.82 9.95
N ASN A 19 -17.09 1.41 11.10
CA ASN A 19 -18.38 2.08 11.29
C ASN A 19 -18.51 3.38 10.49
N LEU A 20 -17.40 4.01 10.11
CA LEU A 20 -17.40 5.27 9.35
C LEU A 20 -17.53 5.04 7.83
N PHE A 21 -17.00 3.93 7.30
CA PHE A 21 -17.00 3.62 5.86
C PHE A 21 -17.82 2.38 5.46
N ASN A 22 -18.44 1.68 6.43
CA ASN A 22 -19.30 0.51 6.19
C ASN A 22 -18.61 -0.56 5.30
N LEU A 23 -17.32 -0.79 5.54
CA LEU A 23 -16.49 -1.70 4.73
C LEU A 23 -16.68 -3.16 5.19
N PRO A 24 -16.79 -4.12 4.26
CA PRO A 24 -16.71 -5.54 4.62
C PRO A 24 -15.33 -5.90 5.16
N GLU A 25 -15.28 -6.84 6.10
CA GLU A 25 -14.07 -7.26 6.85
C GLU A 25 -12.89 -7.69 5.94
N SER A 26 -13.18 -8.18 4.74
CA SER A 26 -12.18 -8.54 3.73
C SER A 26 -11.40 -7.33 3.17
N ILE A 27 -12.01 -6.15 3.15
CA ILE A 27 -11.39 -4.89 2.71
C ILE A 27 -10.59 -4.24 3.85
N GLU A 28 -10.92 -4.53 5.11
CA GLU A 28 -10.17 -3.99 6.25
C GLU A 28 -8.72 -4.49 6.30
N LYS A 29 -8.49 -5.80 6.12
CA LYS A 29 -7.13 -6.37 6.07
C LYS A 29 -6.32 -5.83 4.88
N PHE A 30 -7.01 -5.46 3.80
CA PHE A 30 -6.44 -4.85 2.61
C PHE A 30 -6.02 -3.38 2.85
N MET A 31 -6.85 -2.60 3.56
CA MET A 31 -6.60 -1.18 3.87
C MET A 31 -5.68 -0.96 5.07
N PHE A 32 -5.78 -1.80 6.09
CA PHE A 32 -5.07 -1.66 7.36
C PHE A 32 -4.24 -2.91 7.62
N HIS A 33 -3.08 -2.98 6.97
CA HIS A 33 -2.02 -3.84 7.49
C HIS A 33 -1.58 -3.22 8.82
N PRO A 34 -1.56 -4.00 9.93
CA PRO A 34 -0.95 -3.52 11.14
C PRO A 34 0.47 -3.08 10.78
N ARG A 35 0.94 -1.97 11.35
CA ARG A 35 2.36 -1.67 11.44
C ARG A 35 3.00 -2.73 12.36
N GLY A 36 2.96 -3.98 11.94
CA GLY A 36 3.45 -5.13 12.64
C GLY A 36 4.93 -5.26 12.33
N HIS A 37 5.73 -4.62 13.17
CA HIS A 37 6.99 -5.18 13.65
C HIS A 37 7.88 -5.84 12.58
N ASP A 38 8.43 -5.02 11.67
CA ASP A 38 9.68 -5.38 10.99
C ASP A 38 10.79 -5.36 12.07
N ASN A 39 10.92 -6.46 12.81
CA ASN A 39 12.13 -6.78 13.55
C ASN A 39 13.21 -7.14 12.53
N HIS A 40 13.88 -6.13 12.00
CA HIS A 40 15.20 -6.31 11.44
C HIS A 40 16.00 -5.03 11.65
N ASP A 41 17.11 -5.16 12.37
CA ASP A 41 18.13 -4.14 12.55
C ASP A 41 18.50 -3.51 11.21
N ASN A 42 17.90 -2.37 10.89
CA ASN A 42 18.44 -1.51 9.85
C ASN A 42 18.05 -0.05 10.11
N ARG A 43 19.06 0.77 10.34
CA ARG A 43 18.97 2.24 10.50
C ARG A 43 18.65 2.93 9.16
N GLY A 44 17.63 2.44 8.45
CA GLY A 44 17.21 2.95 7.14
C GLY A 44 15.69 2.86 7.05
N GLY A 45 15.00 3.87 7.57
CA GLY A 45 13.54 3.91 7.60
C GLY A 45 12.96 3.67 6.20
N VAL A 46 12.14 2.62 6.07
CA VAL A 46 11.29 2.40 4.90
C VAL A 46 10.22 3.49 4.91
N SER A 47 10.07 4.19 3.80
CA SER A 47 9.12 5.30 3.72
C SER A 47 7.68 4.81 3.79
N SER A 48 6.93 5.37 4.75
CA SER A 48 5.47 5.41 4.68
C SER A 48 5.05 6.45 3.63
N ILE A 49 5.25 6.13 2.33
CA ILE A 49 4.64 6.91 1.26
C ILE A 49 3.11 6.74 1.37
N PRO A 50 2.33 7.83 1.40
CA PRO A 50 0.87 7.75 1.39
C PRO A 50 0.38 7.04 0.12
N VAL A 51 -0.65 6.21 0.28
CA VAL A 51 -1.28 5.50 -0.82
C VAL A 51 -2.78 5.61 -0.63
N ASP A 52 -3.46 6.11 -1.66
CA ASP A 52 -4.91 6.06 -1.74
C ASP A 52 -5.32 4.81 -2.50
N ILE A 53 -6.40 4.18 -2.05
CA ILE A 53 -6.96 2.99 -2.69
C ILE A 53 -8.42 3.28 -3.01
N LEU A 54 -8.74 3.28 -4.31
CA LEU A 54 -10.10 3.41 -4.79
C LEU A 54 -10.65 2.02 -5.11
N ASP A 55 -11.71 1.65 -4.41
CA ASP A 55 -12.48 0.45 -4.70
C ASP A 55 -13.65 0.78 -5.63
N THR A 56 -13.66 0.21 -6.84
CA THR A 56 -14.75 0.36 -7.81
C THR A 56 -15.48 -0.98 -8.01
N PRO A 57 -16.63 -1.02 -8.70
CA PRO A 57 -17.26 -2.30 -9.04
C PRO A 57 -16.40 -3.25 -9.88
N LYS A 58 -15.40 -2.73 -10.60
CA LYS A 58 -14.61 -3.51 -11.58
C LYS A 58 -13.15 -3.74 -11.18
N GLU A 59 -12.59 -2.88 -10.34
CA GLU A 59 -11.15 -2.83 -10.11
C GLU A 59 -10.80 -2.15 -8.78
N TYR A 60 -9.65 -2.51 -8.23
CA TYR A 60 -8.96 -1.79 -7.18
C TYR A 60 -7.87 -0.92 -7.81
N ILE A 61 -7.85 0.38 -7.49
CA ILE A 61 -6.89 1.34 -8.04
C ILE A 61 -6.07 1.95 -6.91
N PHE A 62 -4.75 1.86 -7.01
CA PHE A 62 -3.82 2.43 -6.03
C PHE A 62 -3.18 3.68 -6.62
N PHE A 63 -3.22 4.79 -5.88
CA PHE A 63 -2.53 6.03 -6.22
C PHE A 63 -1.42 6.28 -5.20
N MET A 64 -0.20 6.45 -5.67
CA MET A 64 0.96 6.61 -4.80
C MET A 64 1.87 7.74 -5.27
N ASP A 65 2.18 8.65 -4.35
CA ASP A 65 3.08 9.78 -4.61
C ASP A 65 4.54 9.34 -4.62
N VAL A 66 5.10 9.23 -5.82
CA VAL A 66 6.50 8.87 -6.06
C VAL A 66 7.30 9.97 -6.79
N PRO A 67 7.14 11.28 -6.48
CA PRO A 67 7.81 12.30 -7.27
C PRO A 67 9.32 12.18 -7.16
N GLY A 68 10.03 12.39 -8.27
CA GLY A 68 11.50 12.33 -8.32
C GLY A 68 12.11 10.92 -8.28
N LEU A 69 11.28 9.86 -8.43
CA LEU A 69 11.74 8.53 -8.82
C LEU A 69 11.53 8.32 -10.31
N SER A 70 12.47 7.65 -10.97
CA SER A 70 12.32 7.23 -12.36
C SER A 70 11.47 5.96 -12.46
N LYS A 71 10.78 5.77 -13.60
CA LYS A 71 9.91 4.60 -13.83
C LYS A 71 10.69 3.29 -13.71
N SER A 72 11.93 3.26 -14.21
CA SER A 72 12.84 2.11 -14.15
C SER A 72 13.27 1.72 -12.74
N GLU A 73 13.16 2.64 -11.77
CA GLU A 73 13.49 2.34 -10.37
C GLU A 73 12.31 1.74 -9.60
N ILE A 74 11.09 1.77 -10.15
CA ILE A 74 9.87 1.29 -9.49
C ILE A 74 9.57 -0.12 -9.97
N GLN A 75 9.33 -1.02 -9.03
CA GLN A 75 8.93 -2.39 -9.30
C GLN A 75 7.57 -2.67 -8.65
N VAL A 76 6.68 -3.29 -9.42
CA VAL A 76 5.37 -3.78 -8.96
C VAL A 76 5.34 -5.28 -9.20
N THR A 77 5.10 -6.06 -8.15
CA THR A 77 5.09 -7.52 -8.20
C THR A 77 3.97 -8.09 -7.34
N VAL A 78 3.61 -9.34 -7.57
CA VAL A 78 2.78 -10.12 -6.64
C VAL A 78 3.65 -11.18 -5.99
N GLU A 79 3.65 -11.21 -4.66
CA GLU A 79 4.32 -12.21 -3.81
C GLU A 79 3.25 -13.03 -3.07
N ASP A 80 3.60 -14.21 -2.56
CA ASP A 80 2.74 -15.03 -1.68
C ASP A 80 1.30 -15.18 -2.21
N GLU A 81 1.21 -15.45 -3.52
CA GLU A 81 0.00 -15.63 -4.35
C GLU A 81 -0.91 -14.41 -4.51
N ASN A 82 -1.08 -13.58 -3.48
CA ASN A 82 -2.05 -12.48 -3.50
C ASN A 82 -1.59 -11.22 -2.76
N THR A 83 -0.28 -11.02 -2.61
CA THR A 83 0.28 -9.82 -1.97
C THR A 83 0.91 -8.91 -3.02
N LEU A 84 0.26 -7.78 -3.31
CA LEU A 84 0.82 -6.73 -4.15
C LEU A 84 1.98 -6.04 -3.43
N VAL A 85 3.16 -6.07 -4.04
CA VAL A 85 4.37 -5.44 -3.51
C VAL A 85 4.86 -4.37 -4.46
N ILE A 86 4.97 -3.15 -3.95
CA ILE A 86 5.47 -1.99 -4.68
C ILE A 86 6.75 -1.52 -3.98
N ARG A 87 7.87 -1.57 -4.69
CA ARG A 87 9.19 -1.21 -4.16
C ARG A 87 9.98 -0.33 -5.10
N SER A 88 10.93 0.42 -4.56
CA SER A 88 11.90 1.16 -5.36
C SER A 88 13.33 0.63 -5.16
N ASN A 89 14.05 0.46 -6.26
CA ASN A 89 15.49 0.16 -6.26
C ASN A 89 16.34 1.40 -6.00
N GLY A 90 15.76 2.59 -6.17
CA GLY A 90 16.36 3.88 -5.86
C GLY A 90 15.66 4.62 -4.73
N LYS A 91 16.14 5.83 -4.45
CA LYS A 91 15.48 6.83 -3.61
C LYS A 91 15.51 8.16 -4.37
N ARG A 92 14.59 9.07 -4.09
CA ARG A 92 14.63 10.42 -4.65
C ARG A 92 16.03 11.03 -4.43
N LYS A 93 16.58 11.69 -5.44
CA LYS A 93 17.88 12.37 -5.27
C LYS A 93 17.73 13.56 -4.32
N ARG A 94 18.70 13.71 -3.42
CA ARG A 94 18.91 14.87 -2.58
C ARG A 94 20.41 15.13 -2.55
N GLN A 95 20.78 16.38 -2.73
CA GLN A 95 22.18 16.81 -2.77
C GLN A 95 22.63 16.96 -1.33
N ASP A 96 23.10 15.88 -0.72
CA ASP A 96 23.49 15.86 0.69
C ASP A 96 24.99 16.14 0.80
N GLY A 97 25.37 17.42 0.70
CA GLY A 97 26.73 17.87 1.03
C GLY A 97 27.84 17.40 0.10
N GLU A 98 27.52 16.94 -1.11
CA GLU A 98 28.51 16.45 -2.10
C GLU A 98 29.17 17.58 -2.91
N ASP A 99 28.64 18.81 -2.85
CA ASP A 99 29.23 20.00 -3.49
C ASP A 99 29.77 20.97 -2.44
N ASP A 100 31.08 21.21 -2.47
CA ASP A 100 31.76 22.18 -1.62
C ASP A 100 31.10 23.57 -1.77
N GLY A 101 30.65 24.13 -0.64
CA GLY A 101 30.02 25.45 -0.57
C GLY A 101 28.49 25.47 -0.66
N CYS A 102 27.83 24.34 -0.94
CA CYS A 102 26.36 24.26 -0.97
C CYS A 102 25.76 23.97 0.41
N LYS A 103 24.78 24.76 0.85
CA LYS A 103 24.03 24.54 2.09
C LYS A 103 22.53 24.69 1.88
N TYR A 104 21.74 23.80 2.49
CA TYR A 104 20.30 23.98 2.57
C TYR A 104 19.95 25.10 3.55
N HIS A 105 19.16 26.07 3.12
CA HIS A 105 18.56 27.05 4.02
C HIS A 105 17.33 26.50 4.76
N ARG A 106 16.60 25.57 4.14
CA ARG A 106 15.39 24.94 4.71
C ARG A 106 15.18 23.56 4.08
N LEU A 107 14.71 22.62 4.90
CA LEU A 107 14.40 21.25 4.51
C LEU A 107 13.02 20.87 5.06
N GLU A 108 12.00 20.94 4.21
CA GLU A 108 10.63 20.53 4.58
C GLU A 108 10.34 19.09 4.16
N ARG A 109 10.93 18.67 3.04
CA ARG A 109 10.77 17.31 2.52
C ARG A 109 11.51 16.34 3.43
N ARG A 110 10.91 15.19 3.68
CA ARG A 110 11.56 14.07 4.37
C ARG A 110 12.84 13.66 3.64
N ALA A 111 13.79 13.11 4.39
CA ALA A 111 14.97 12.50 3.81
C ALA A 111 14.56 11.44 2.77
N PRO A 112 15.25 11.36 1.61
CA PRO A 112 14.92 10.34 0.64
C PRO A 112 15.10 8.94 1.22
N GLN A 113 14.09 8.12 1.03
CA GLN A 113 14.03 6.76 1.52
C GLN A 113 13.65 5.85 0.36
N LYS A 114 14.05 4.58 0.47
CA LYS A 114 13.52 3.55 -0.43
C LYS A 114 12.05 3.34 -0.10
N LEU A 115 11.26 3.16 -1.15
CA LEU A 115 9.85 2.81 -1.06
C LEU A 115 9.73 1.29 -0.94
N GLN A 116 8.92 0.83 0.00
CA GLN A 116 8.37 -0.52 0.00
C GLN A 116 6.98 -0.50 0.65
N ARG A 117 5.97 -0.96 -0.08
CA ARG A 117 4.60 -1.12 0.39
C ARG A 117 4.09 -2.48 -0.03
N LYS A 118 3.40 -3.17 0.89
CA LYS A 118 2.76 -4.46 0.63
C LYS A 118 1.28 -4.34 0.93
N PHE A 119 0.45 -4.91 0.05
CA PHE A 119 -1.00 -4.95 0.18
C PHE A 119 -1.48 -6.36 -0.11
N ARG A 120 -2.04 -7.04 0.89
CA ARG A 120 -2.78 -8.28 0.68
C ARG A 120 -4.07 -7.99 -0.06
N LEU A 121 -4.14 -8.38 -1.32
CA LEU A 121 -5.29 -8.15 -2.17
C LEU A 121 -6.49 -9.00 -1.72
N PRO A 122 -7.73 -8.55 -1.97
CA PRO A 122 -8.92 -9.37 -1.77
C PRO A 122 -8.95 -10.61 -2.68
N GLU A 123 -9.75 -11.62 -2.33
CA GLU A 123 -9.84 -12.88 -3.09
C GLU A 123 -10.37 -12.71 -4.51
N ASN A 124 -11.22 -11.70 -4.72
CA ASN A 124 -11.75 -11.38 -6.03
C ASN A 124 -10.78 -10.56 -6.90
N ALA A 125 -9.54 -10.31 -6.47
CA ALA A 125 -8.55 -9.62 -7.30
C ALA A 125 -8.01 -10.54 -8.40
N ASN A 126 -7.95 -10.02 -9.63
CA ASN A 126 -7.34 -10.69 -10.76
C ASN A 126 -5.83 -10.36 -10.81
N VAL A 127 -5.03 -11.13 -10.09
CA VAL A 127 -3.57 -10.94 -10.03
C VAL A 127 -2.85 -11.15 -11.37
N SER A 128 -3.50 -11.81 -12.34
CA SER A 128 -2.91 -12.04 -13.67
C SER A 128 -2.97 -10.80 -14.56
N ALA A 129 -3.85 -9.84 -14.25
CA ALA A 129 -4.11 -8.65 -15.05
C ALA A 129 -3.84 -7.37 -14.25
N ILE A 130 -2.59 -7.20 -13.80
CA ILE A 130 -2.16 -5.98 -13.11
C ILE A 130 -1.50 -5.05 -14.12
N THR A 131 -1.93 -3.79 -14.14
CA THR A 131 -1.28 -2.74 -14.92
C THR A 131 -0.77 -1.63 -14.02
N ALA A 132 0.31 -0.97 -14.45
CA ALA A 132 0.88 0.14 -13.71
C ALA A 132 1.36 1.23 -14.66
N LYS A 133 1.11 2.48 -14.28
CA LYS A 133 1.61 3.66 -14.98
C LYS A 133 2.13 4.69 -13.99
N CYS A 134 3.15 5.43 -14.38
CA CYS A 134 3.66 6.56 -13.59
C CYS A 134 3.63 7.82 -14.45
N GLU A 135 2.86 8.81 -14.02
CA GLU A 135 2.62 10.06 -14.73
C GLU A 135 2.69 11.21 -13.72
N ASN A 136 3.44 12.26 -14.05
CA ASN A 136 3.55 13.47 -13.22
C ASN A 136 3.94 13.22 -11.74
N GLY A 137 4.71 12.18 -11.48
CA GLY A 137 5.16 11.82 -10.13
C GLY A 137 4.17 10.98 -9.32
N VAL A 138 3.07 10.53 -9.93
CA VAL A 138 2.09 9.63 -9.31
C VAL A 138 2.15 8.27 -9.99
N LEU A 139 2.33 7.22 -9.19
CA LEU A 139 2.19 5.83 -9.62
C LEU A 139 0.73 5.41 -9.45
N THR A 140 0.12 4.97 -10.54
CA THR A 140 -1.20 4.34 -10.56
C THR A 140 -1.02 2.84 -10.82
N VAL A 141 -1.52 2.00 -9.93
CA VAL A 141 -1.58 0.54 -10.11
C VAL A 141 -3.04 0.13 -10.16
N VAL A 142 -3.43 -0.64 -11.17
CA VAL A 142 -4.80 -1.13 -11.37
C VAL A 142 -4.81 -2.65 -11.27
N VAL A 143 -5.72 -3.16 -10.46
CA VAL A 143 -5.97 -4.59 -10.27
C VAL A 143 -7.44 -4.85 -10.54
N GLU A 144 -7.73 -5.48 -11.68
CA GLU A 144 -9.11 -5.83 -12.05
C GLU A 144 -9.71 -6.84 -11.05
N LYS A 145 -11.04 -6.88 -10.97
CA LYS A 145 -11.78 -7.89 -10.19
C LYS A 145 -12.20 -9.04 -11.08
N ASN A 146 -12.06 -10.26 -10.56
CA ASN A 146 -12.67 -11.44 -11.13
C ASN A 146 -14.20 -11.30 -11.12
N PRO A 147 -14.88 -11.79 -12.17
CA PRO A 147 -16.33 -11.80 -12.19
C PRO A 147 -16.87 -12.60 -10.99
N PRO A 148 -18.01 -12.19 -10.41
CA PRO A 148 -18.60 -12.92 -9.30
C PRO A 148 -18.91 -14.36 -9.73
N PRO A 149 -18.74 -15.35 -8.83
CA PRO A 149 -19.07 -16.73 -9.15
C PRO A 149 -20.54 -16.83 -9.58
N PRO A 150 -20.88 -17.72 -10.52
CA PRO A 150 -22.25 -17.90 -10.95
C PRO A 150 -23.13 -18.24 -9.76
N LYS A 151 -24.25 -17.53 -9.61
CA LYS A 151 -25.25 -17.85 -8.57
C LYS A 151 -25.70 -19.29 -8.79
N SER A 152 -25.56 -20.14 -7.77
CA SER A 152 -26.02 -21.52 -7.83
C SER A 152 -27.51 -21.56 -8.18
N LYS A 153 -27.89 -22.43 -9.11
CA LYS A 153 -29.29 -22.73 -9.42
C LYS A 153 -29.67 -23.99 -8.65
N THR A 154 -30.64 -23.88 -7.76
CA THR A 154 -31.28 -25.05 -7.16
C THR A 154 -32.13 -25.71 -8.24
N VAL A 155 -31.91 -27.01 -8.48
CA VAL A 155 -32.74 -27.82 -9.35
C VAL A 155 -33.63 -28.68 -8.46
N GLU A 156 -34.94 -28.62 -8.69
CA GLU A 156 -35.89 -29.50 -7.99
C GLU A 156 -35.75 -30.94 -8.50
N VAL A 157 -35.70 -31.88 -7.56
CA VAL A 157 -35.66 -33.31 -7.89
C VAL A 157 -37.07 -33.78 -8.18
N ALA A 158 -37.37 -34.11 -9.44
CA ALA A 158 -38.61 -34.78 -9.81
C ALA A 158 -38.52 -36.28 -9.48
N ILE A 159 -39.54 -36.81 -8.81
CA ILE A 159 -39.71 -38.26 -8.58
C ILE A 159 -40.49 -38.82 -9.77
N ALA A 160 -40.02 -39.94 -10.33
CA ALA A 160 -40.64 -40.68 -11.42
C ALA A 160 -41.75 -41.62 -10.92
#